data_AF-A0A2G9SS12-F1
#
_entry.id   AF-A0A2G9SS12-F1
#
_cell.length_a   1.000
_cell.length_b   1.000
_cell.length_c   1.000
_cell.angle_alpha   90.00
_cell.angle_beta   90.00
_cell.angle_gamma   90.00
#
_symmetry.space_group_name_H-M   'P 1'
#
loop_
_entity.id
_entity.type
_entity.pdbx_description
1 polymer ?
#
loop_
_entity_poly.entity_id
_entity_poly.type
_entity_poly.pdbx_seq_one_letter_code
_entity_poly.pdbx_strand_id
1 'polypeptide(L)'
;MERLWESDLQKILTFKSMNKTKQSFKARLWMAVLTLTSSSLMLLNACQTNPTEVINPTITDEALRAFPGGSANQVLQGVRNQFSAMIANVTLYNAYVSDDYVNISTFLSPIADNPRNINADDISLPASYSSAQTLRAQAEFAITQIPLDRTLNPTQQANAIAQARFFRGMALLVLAENFANIPLVEGGPGLTSSQVLREAINSFLAALPGLASPSVLPPGSDPRLAINQIAPRIAIARAYRLLGRADSAAFLC
;
A
#
# COMPACT_ATOMS: atom_id res chain seq x y z
N MET A 1 -28.24 7.29 96.66
CA MET A 1 -28.73 6.57 95.45
C MET A 1 -28.36 7.28 94.13
N GLU A 2 -27.86 8.52 94.14
CA GLU A 2 -27.59 9.27 92.89
C GLU A 2 -26.34 8.83 92.09
N ARG A 3 -25.32 8.25 92.73
CA ARG A 3 -24.06 7.91 92.02
C ARG A 3 -24.14 6.74 91.04
N LEU A 4 -25.17 5.89 91.11
CA LEU A 4 -25.34 4.78 90.17
C LEU A 4 -25.91 5.24 88.82
N TRP A 5 -26.60 6.38 88.77
CA TRP A 5 -27.25 6.86 87.55
C TRP A 5 -26.27 7.54 86.56
N GLU A 6 -25.23 8.21 87.05
CA GLU A 6 -24.25 8.89 86.18
C GLU A 6 -23.31 7.92 85.46
N SER A 7 -22.97 6.78 86.09
CA SER A 7 -22.14 5.72 85.49
C SER A 7 -22.78 5.11 84.24
N ASP A 8 -24.09 4.88 84.29
CA ASP A 8 -24.79 4.20 83.21
C ASP A 8 -25.11 5.13 82.03
N LEU A 9 -25.33 6.42 82.29
CA LEU A 9 -25.48 7.42 81.23
C LEU A 9 -24.18 7.66 80.46
N GLN A 10 -23.02 7.67 81.11
CA GLN A 10 -21.74 7.78 80.39
C GLN A 10 -21.44 6.57 79.50
N LYS A 11 -21.83 5.36 79.91
CA LYS A 11 -21.68 4.15 79.07
C LYS A 11 -22.59 4.17 77.84
N ILE A 12 -23.83 4.65 77.98
CA ILE A 12 -24.77 4.74 76.86
C ILE A 12 -24.33 5.80 75.83
N LEU A 13 -23.82 6.95 76.30
CA LEU A 13 -23.34 8.01 75.41
C LEU A 13 -22.05 7.62 74.67
N THR A 14 -21.12 6.91 75.32
CA THR A 14 -19.91 6.40 74.66
C THR A 14 -20.23 5.31 73.63
N PHE A 15 -21.18 4.41 73.92
CA PHE A 15 -21.59 3.37 72.96
C PHE A 15 -22.27 3.96 71.71
N LYS A 16 -23.09 5.00 71.87
CA LYS A 16 -23.76 5.69 70.75
C LYS A 16 -22.78 6.48 69.88
N SER A 17 -21.73 7.05 70.47
CA SER A 17 -20.64 7.73 69.75
C SER A 17 -19.81 6.77 68.89
N MET A 18 -19.44 5.60 69.43
CA MET A 18 -18.65 4.60 68.71
C MET A 18 -19.36 3.95 67.51
N ASN A 19 -20.70 3.91 67.50
CA ASN A 19 -21.44 3.31 66.40
C ASN A 19 -21.57 4.24 65.18
N LYS A 20 -21.62 5.56 65.40
CA LYS A 20 -21.67 6.57 64.31
C LYS A 20 -20.34 6.68 63.56
N THR A 21 -19.20 6.56 64.24
CA THR A 21 -17.86 6.57 63.61
C THR A 21 -17.59 5.33 62.77
N LYS A 22 -18.11 4.15 63.17
CA LYS A 22 -18.00 2.93 62.35
C LYS A 22 -18.86 2.99 61.08
N GLN A 23 -20.04 3.62 61.13
CA GLN A 23 -20.89 3.78 59.95
C GLN A 23 -20.33 4.82 58.96
N SER A 24 -19.79 5.94 59.43
CA SER A 24 -19.20 6.95 58.54
C SER A 24 -17.91 6.48 57.86
N PHE A 25 -17.12 5.64 58.52
CA PHE A 25 -15.93 5.03 57.93
C PHE A 25 -16.28 4.02 56.83
N LYS A 26 -17.29 3.16 57.06
CA LYS A 26 -17.78 2.23 56.04
C LYS A 26 -18.33 2.97 54.82
N ALA A 27 -19.14 4.02 55.01
CA ALA A 27 -19.68 4.80 53.90
C ALA A 27 -18.60 5.49 53.07
N ARG A 28 -17.55 6.04 53.71
CA ARG A 28 -16.40 6.65 53.02
C ARG A 28 -15.56 5.62 52.26
N LEU A 29 -15.37 4.43 52.82
CA LEU A 29 -14.64 3.34 52.15
C LEU A 29 -15.41 2.84 50.92
N TRP A 30 -16.73 2.66 51.02
CA TRP A 30 -17.57 2.25 49.89
C TRP A 30 -17.60 3.30 48.77
N MET A 31 -17.68 4.58 49.12
CA MET A 31 -17.61 5.68 48.13
C MET A 31 -16.24 5.73 47.43
N ALA A 32 -15.14 5.54 48.17
CA ALA A 32 -13.80 5.52 47.58
C ALA A 32 -13.57 4.31 46.65
N VAL A 33 -14.11 3.14 47.00
CA VAL A 33 -14.04 1.95 46.12
C VAL A 33 -14.86 2.17 44.85
N LEU A 34 -16.04 2.78 44.93
CA LEU A 34 -16.89 3.10 43.77
C LEU A 34 -16.26 4.15 42.84
N THR A 35 -15.56 5.16 43.37
CA THR A 35 -14.90 6.16 42.53
C THR A 35 -13.64 5.60 41.86
N LEU A 36 -12.88 4.72 42.53
CA LEU A 36 -11.72 4.04 41.95
C LEU A 36 -12.11 3.02 40.86
N THR A 37 -13.21 2.27 41.05
CA THR A 37 -13.67 1.33 40.02
C THR A 37 -14.24 2.04 38.79
N SER A 38 -15.00 3.12 38.97
CA SER A 38 -15.50 3.95 37.85
C SER A 38 -14.36 4.60 37.05
N SER A 39 -13.32 5.11 37.72
CA SER A 39 -12.16 5.72 37.05
C SER A 39 -11.32 4.69 36.27
N SER A 40 -11.26 3.44 36.74
CA SER A 40 -10.54 2.35 36.06
C SER A 40 -11.26 1.87 34.79
N LEU A 41 -12.59 1.93 34.76
CA LEU A 41 -13.40 1.57 33.58
C LEU A 41 -13.27 2.58 32.42
N MET A 42 -12.98 3.85 32.72
CA MET A 42 -12.75 4.86 31.68
C MET A 42 -11.36 4.75 31.03
N LEU A 43 -10.35 4.29 31.77
CA LEU A 43 -8.99 4.10 31.24
C LEU A 43 -8.86 2.88 30.31
N LEU A 44 -9.74 1.89 30.44
CA LEU A 44 -9.73 0.70 29.58
C LEU A 44 -10.29 0.94 28.16
N ASN A 45 -11.04 2.03 27.94
CA ASN A 45 -11.57 2.39 26.63
C ASN A 45 -10.71 3.42 25.87
N ALA A 46 -9.67 3.98 26.50
CA ALA A 46 -8.80 4.99 25.90
C ALA A 46 -7.61 4.40 25.12
N CYS A 47 -7.38 3.08 25.18
CA CYS A 47 -6.20 2.41 24.61
C CYS A 47 -6.57 1.37 23.53
N GLN A 48 -7.59 1.63 22.71
CA GLN A 48 -7.91 0.82 21.55
C GLN A 48 -8.06 1.65 20.28
N THR A 49 -7.15 2.61 20.10
CA THR A 49 -6.90 3.19 18.78
C THR A 49 -5.53 2.70 18.36
N ASN A 50 -5.50 1.60 17.61
CA ASN A 50 -4.31 1.21 16.87
C ASN A 50 -4.19 2.19 15.69
N PRO A 51 -3.25 3.15 15.70
CA PRO A 51 -3.15 4.15 14.63
C PRO A 51 -2.67 3.54 13.30
N THR A 52 -2.32 2.25 13.28
CA THR A 52 -1.96 1.51 12.06
C THR A 52 -3.15 0.82 11.38
N GLU A 53 -4.32 0.79 12.02
CA GLU A 53 -5.51 0.11 11.51
C GLU A 53 -6.61 1.15 11.21
N VAL A 54 -6.41 1.93 10.15
CA VAL A 54 -7.48 2.76 9.57
C VAL A 54 -8.42 1.84 8.81
N ILE A 55 -9.35 1.20 9.53
CA ILE A 55 -10.41 0.42 8.91
C ILE A 55 -11.46 1.41 8.42
N ASN A 56 -11.50 1.65 7.10
CA ASN A 56 -12.60 2.39 6.51
C ASN A 56 -13.87 1.50 6.58
N PRO A 57 -14.88 1.85 7.38
CA PRO A 57 -16.07 1.01 7.56
C PRO A 57 -16.91 0.88 6.28
N THR A 58 -16.65 1.68 5.25
CA THR A 58 -17.36 1.62 3.95
C THR A 58 -16.55 0.98 2.83
N ILE A 59 -15.22 0.89 2.93
CA ILE A 59 -14.34 0.29 1.92
C ILE A 59 -13.31 -0.58 2.63
N THR A 60 -13.67 -1.82 2.93
CA THR A 60 -12.71 -2.85 3.35
C THR A 60 -12.21 -3.64 2.15
N ASP A 61 -11.09 -4.33 2.31
CA ASP A 61 -10.56 -5.27 1.33
C ASP A 61 -11.56 -6.39 1.03
N GLU A 62 -12.30 -6.84 2.04
CA GLU A 62 -13.39 -7.81 1.89
C GLU A 62 -14.57 -7.19 1.14
N ALA A 63 -14.91 -5.92 1.38
CA ALA A 63 -15.97 -5.24 0.64
C ALA A 63 -15.61 -5.06 -0.84
N LEU A 64 -14.36 -4.72 -1.16
CA LEU A 64 -13.87 -4.64 -2.54
C LEU A 64 -13.88 -6.00 -3.25
N ARG A 65 -13.53 -7.08 -2.53
CA ARG A 65 -13.60 -8.46 -3.06
C ARG A 65 -15.03 -9.00 -3.16
N ALA A 66 -15.93 -8.55 -2.28
CA ALA A 66 -17.32 -8.99 -2.22
C ALA A 66 -18.27 -8.19 -3.12
N PHE A 67 -17.87 -7.01 -3.62
CA PHE A 67 -18.68 -6.21 -4.54
C PHE A 67 -18.72 -6.88 -5.93
N PRO A 68 -19.85 -7.47 -6.36
CA PRO A 68 -19.87 -8.33 -7.54
C PRO A 68 -19.96 -7.58 -8.88
N GLY A 69 -19.68 -6.28 -8.96
CA GLY A 69 -19.83 -5.58 -10.23
C GLY A 69 -19.18 -4.21 -10.38
N GLY A 70 -18.50 -4.04 -11.52
CA GLY A 70 -18.17 -2.76 -12.13
C GLY A 70 -16.83 -2.13 -11.70
N SER A 71 -16.07 -2.78 -10.82
CA SER A 71 -14.83 -2.21 -10.27
C SER A 71 -13.61 -2.41 -11.18
N ALA A 72 -13.66 -3.30 -12.18
CA ALA A 72 -12.50 -3.58 -13.03
C ALA A 72 -11.97 -2.31 -13.73
N ASN A 73 -12.86 -1.44 -14.22
CA ASN A 73 -12.47 -0.18 -14.83
C ASN A 73 -11.85 0.80 -13.83
N GLN A 74 -12.34 0.84 -12.59
CA GLN A 74 -11.82 1.71 -11.54
C GLN A 74 -10.44 1.24 -11.07
N VAL A 75 -10.27 -0.06 -10.88
CA VAL A 75 -8.99 -0.69 -10.53
C VAL A 75 -7.97 -0.45 -11.64
N LEU A 76 -8.33 -0.66 -12.90
CA LEU A 76 -7.45 -0.36 -14.04
C LEU A 76 -7.13 1.13 -14.13
N GLN A 77 -8.08 2.02 -13.84
CA GLN A 77 -7.81 3.45 -13.83
C GLN A 77 -6.79 3.83 -12.75
N GLY A 78 -6.89 3.22 -11.56
CA GLY A 78 -5.88 3.36 -10.52
C GLY A 78 -4.49 2.94 -11.00
N VAL A 79 -4.39 1.78 -11.65
CA VAL A 79 -3.13 1.26 -12.22
C VAL A 79 -2.58 2.22 -13.29
N ARG A 80 -3.42 2.78 -14.16
CA ARG A 80 -3.01 3.77 -15.17
C ARG A 80 -2.48 5.05 -14.55
N ASN A 81 -3.17 5.57 -13.53
CA ASN A 81 -2.74 6.78 -12.82
C ASN A 81 -1.38 6.55 -12.15
N GLN A 82 -1.19 5.39 -11.51
CA GLN A 82 0.08 5.02 -10.90
C GLN A 82 1.19 4.83 -11.95
N PHE A 83 0.87 4.28 -13.12
CA PHE A 83 1.83 4.18 -14.23
C PHE A 83 2.30 5.55 -14.68
N SER A 84 1.39 6.51 -14.85
CA SER A 84 1.75 7.91 -15.18
C SER A 84 2.65 8.53 -14.11
N ALA A 85 2.32 8.34 -12.83
CA ALA A 85 3.14 8.83 -11.72
C ALA A 85 4.53 8.19 -11.70
N MET A 86 4.62 6.88 -11.92
CA MET A 86 5.88 6.15 -12.01
C MET A 86 6.75 6.69 -13.15
N ILE A 87 6.18 6.89 -14.35
CA ILE A 87 6.93 7.43 -15.49
C ILE A 87 7.46 8.84 -15.20
N ALA A 88 6.66 9.71 -14.58
CA ALA A 88 7.10 11.04 -14.17
C ALA A 88 8.30 10.97 -13.21
N ASN A 89 8.20 10.14 -12.17
CA ASN A 89 9.26 9.98 -11.16
C ASN A 89 10.54 9.38 -11.76
N VAL A 90 10.43 8.34 -12.58
CA VAL A 90 11.58 7.68 -13.21
C VAL A 90 12.25 8.59 -14.23
N THR A 91 11.47 9.38 -14.98
CA THR A 91 12.05 10.31 -15.96
C THR A 91 12.86 11.40 -15.28
N LEU A 92 12.32 12.00 -14.21
CA LEU A 92 13.05 12.99 -13.42
C LEU A 92 14.28 12.38 -12.74
N TYR A 93 14.12 11.19 -12.15
CA TYR A 93 15.22 10.45 -11.56
C TYR A 93 16.35 10.23 -12.58
N ASN A 94 16.02 9.70 -13.77
CA ASN A 94 17.00 9.44 -14.82
C ASN A 94 17.67 10.71 -15.35
N ALA A 95 16.94 11.83 -15.42
CA ALA A 95 17.49 13.11 -15.83
C ALA A 95 18.47 13.69 -14.79
N TYR A 96 18.25 13.44 -13.50
CA TYR A 96 19.14 13.91 -12.44
C TYR A 96 20.42 13.09 -12.32
N VAL A 97 20.36 11.80 -12.62
CA VAL A 97 21.53 10.90 -12.56
C VAL A 97 22.26 10.77 -13.89
N SER A 98 21.74 11.38 -14.97
CA SER A 98 22.43 11.44 -16.24
C SER A 98 23.42 12.60 -16.28
N ASP A 99 24.41 12.48 -17.16
CA ASP A 99 25.39 13.55 -17.42
C ASP A 99 24.76 14.75 -18.15
N ASP A 100 23.46 14.73 -18.44
CA ASP A 100 22.74 15.81 -19.14
C ASP A 100 22.39 16.98 -18.20
N TYR A 101 22.55 16.80 -16.88
CA TYR A 101 22.23 17.80 -15.87
C TYR A 101 23.46 18.11 -15.01
N VAL A 102 23.72 19.40 -14.78
CA VAL A 102 24.72 19.86 -13.81
C VAL A 102 24.00 20.40 -12.59
N ASN A 103 24.25 19.80 -11.43
CA ASN A 103 23.70 20.25 -10.17
C ASN A 103 24.39 21.54 -9.70
N ILE A 104 23.86 22.68 -10.12
CA ILE A 104 24.37 24.02 -9.74
C ILE A 104 23.71 24.60 -8.48
N SER A 105 22.74 23.90 -7.87
CA SER A 105 21.90 24.44 -6.79
C SER A 105 21.82 23.51 -5.58
N THR A 106 21.84 24.07 -4.37
CA THR A 106 21.90 23.33 -3.09
C THR A 106 20.66 22.47 -2.75
N PHE A 107 19.63 22.45 -3.59
CA PHE A 107 18.37 21.74 -3.31
C PHE A 107 18.34 20.29 -3.80
N LEU A 108 19.23 19.91 -4.73
CA LEU A 108 19.39 18.53 -5.16
C LEU A 108 20.55 17.89 -4.41
N SER A 109 20.35 16.65 -3.98
CA SER A 109 21.37 15.93 -3.22
C SER A 109 22.64 15.73 -4.03
N PRO A 110 23.83 15.93 -3.42
CA PRO A 110 25.11 15.55 -4.02
C PRO A 110 25.21 14.05 -4.31
N ILE A 111 24.32 13.22 -3.74
CA ILE A 111 24.27 11.78 -4.04
C ILE A 111 23.86 11.55 -5.51
N ALA A 112 23.11 12.47 -6.13
CA ALA A 112 22.78 12.40 -7.56
C ALA A 112 24.04 12.40 -8.45
N ASP A 113 25.09 13.12 -8.03
CA ASP A 113 26.39 13.17 -8.73
C ASP A 113 27.18 11.86 -8.58
N ASN A 114 26.77 10.96 -7.68
CA ASN A 114 27.34 9.62 -7.53
C ASN A 114 26.25 8.56 -7.54
N PRO A 115 25.76 8.15 -8.74
CA PRO A 115 24.62 7.26 -8.89
C PRO A 115 24.77 5.90 -8.18
N ARG A 116 26.00 5.48 -7.89
CA ARG A 116 26.29 4.22 -7.18
C ARG A 116 25.92 4.24 -5.70
N ASN A 117 25.79 5.43 -5.12
CA ASN A 117 25.45 5.61 -3.71
C ASN A 117 23.94 5.79 -3.47
N ILE A 118 23.15 5.90 -4.54
CA ILE A 118 21.70 6.02 -4.44
C ILE A 118 21.13 4.70 -3.93
N ASN A 119 20.26 4.80 -2.93
CA ASN A 119 19.51 3.69 -2.38
C ASN A 119 18.01 3.99 -2.42
N ALA A 120 17.19 2.97 -2.13
CA ALA A 120 15.73 3.08 -2.22
C ALA A 120 15.11 4.04 -1.19
N ASP A 121 15.83 4.36 -0.11
CA ASP A 121 15.36 5.21 0.99
C ASP A 121 15.80 6.67 0.83
N ASP A 122 16.44 7.02 -0.29
CA ASP A 122 16.89 8.38 -0.56
C ASP A 122 15.70 9.30 -0.86
N ILE A 123 15.32 10.10 0.15
CA ILE A 123 14.22 11.06 0.08
C ILE A 123 14.54 12.31 -0.74
N SER A 124 15.80 12.50 -1.15
CA SER A 124 16.23 13.68 -1.88
C SER A 124 16.01 13.57 -3.40
N LEU A 125 15.70 12.37 -3.88
CA LEU A 125 15.39 12.07 -5.26
C LEU A 125 13.92 11.67 -5.41
N PRO A 126 13.32 11.83 -6.61
CA PRO A 126 11.98 11.32 -6.88
C PRO A 126 11.91 9.82 -6.54
N ALA A 127 10.79 9.41 -5.95
CA ALA A 127 10.60 8.06 -5.41
C ALA A 127 10.40 6.99 -6.50
N SER A 128 11.42 6.80 -7.35
CA SER A 128 11.38 5.94 -8.55
C SER A 128 11.22 4.46 -8.19
N TYR A 129 11.95 3.98 -7.18
CA TYR A 129 11.87 2.61 -6.70
C TYR A 129 10.47 2.27 -6.13
N SER A 130 10.01 3.04 -5.14
CA SER A 130 8.72 2.77 -4.49
C SER A 130 7.55 2.95 -5.46
N SER A 131 7.60 3.96 -6.35
CA SER A 131 6.55 4.14 -7.36
C SER A 131 6.41 2.95 -8.30
N ALA A 132 7.53 2.35 -8.72
CA ALA A 132 7.52 1.17 -9.57
C ALA A 132 7.06 -0.09 -8.79
N GLN A 133 7.47 -0.25 -7.54
CA GLN A 133 6.96 -1.32 -6.68
C GLN A 133 5.46 -1.19 -6.42
N THR A 134 4.95 0.02 -6.17
CA THR A 134 3.52 0.28 -6.02
C THR A 134 2.75 -0.06 -7.29
N LEU A 135 3.26 0.32 -8.47
CA LEU A 135 2.63 -0.08 -9.74
C LEU A 135 2.57 -1.60 -9.89
N ARG A 136 3.67 -2.30 -9.59
CA ARG A 136 3.72 -3.77 -9.65
C ARG A 136 2.66 -4.39 -8.75
N ALA A 137 2.58 -3.96 -7.49
CA ALA A 137 1.62 -4.47 -6.52
C ALA A 137 0.17 -4.19 -6.92
N GLN A 138 -0.13 -2.97 -7.39
CA GLN A 138 -1.46 -2.61 -7.90
C GLN A 138 -1.84 -3.41 -9.14
N ALA A 139 -0.91 -3.65 -10.05
CA ALA A 139 -1.15 -4.47 -11.24
C ALA A 139 -1.38 -5.95 -10.87
N GLU A 140 -0.64 -6.50 -9.90
CA GLU A 140 -0.90 -7.84 -9.36
C GLU A 140 -2.26 -7.95 -8.70
N PHE A 141 -2.63 -6.96 -7.88
CA PHE A 141 -3.97 -6.85 -7.32
C PHE A 141 -5.03 -6.83 -8.43
N ALA A 142 -4.86 -5.98 -9.46
CA ALA A 142 -5.78 -5.92 -10.60
C ALA A 142 -5.95 -7.26 -11.33
N ILE A 143 -4.85 -7.99 -11.58
CA ILE A 143 -4.88 -9.33 -12.20
C ILE A 143 -5.73 -10.30 -11.37
N THR A 144 -5.71 -10.20 -10.04
CA THR A 144 -6.51 -11.07 -9.15
C THR A 144 -7.96 -10.61 -8.98
N GLN A 145 -8.24 -9.31 -9.06
CA GLN A 145 -9.58 -8.75 -8.84
C GLN A 145 -10.45 -8.70 -10.09
N ILE A 146 -9.90 -8.34 -11.25
CA ILE A 146 -10.66 -8.24 -12.51
C ILE A 146 -11.44 -9.52 -12.81
N PRO A 147 -10.91 -10.74 -12.55
CA PRO A 147 -11.68 -11.95 -12.77
C PRO A 147 -12.95 -12.13 -11.95
N LEU A 148 -13.09 -11.38 -10.86
CA LEU A 148 -14.25 -11.43 -9.96
C LEU A 148 -15.39 -10.51 -10.44
N ASP A 149 -15.12 -9.61 -11.38
CA ASP A 149 -16.13 -8.68 -11.91
C ASP A 149 -17.09 -9.38 -12.88
N ARG A 150 -18.32 -9.59 -12.43
CA ARG A 150 -19.36 -10.31 -13.20
C ARG A 150 -20.04 -9.43 -14.25
N THR A 151 -19.73 -8.13 -14.30
CA THR A 151 -20.33 -7.20 -15.28
C THR A 151 -19.62 -7.22 -16.63
N LEU A 152 -18.40 -7.75 -16.67
CA LEU A 152 -17.61 -7.86 -17.90
C LEU A 152 -17.95 -9.15 -18.65
N ASN A 153 -18.05 -9.05 -19.97
CA ASN A 153 -18.04 -10.24 -20.81
C ASN A 153 -16.62 -10.86 -20.88
N PRO A 154 -16.46 -12.13 -21.30
CA PRO A 154 -15.16 -12.81 -21.31
C PRO A 154 -14.08 -12.07 -22.11
N THR A 155 -14.46 -11.41 -23.21
CA THR A 155 -13.52 -10.65 -24.04
C THR A 155 -13.03 -9.38 -23.34
N GLN A 156 -13.93 -8.64 -22.70
CA GLN A 156 -13.61 -7.44 -21.92
C GLN A 156 -12.72 -7.79 -20.72
N GLN A 157 -13.05 -8.89 -20.03
CA GLN A 157 -12.28 -9.41 -18.91
C GLN A 157 -10.87 -9.81 -19.34
N ALA A 158 -10.72 -10.55 -20.43
CA ALA A 158 -9.42 -10.93 -20.97
C ALA A 158 -8.58 -9.70 -21.36
N ASN A 159 -9.21 -8.69 -21.96
CA ASN A 159 -8.53 -7.45 -22.31
C ASN A 159 -8.08 -6.66 -21.08
N ALA A 160 -8.93 -6.54 -20.07
CA ALA A 160 -8.62 -5.87 -18.81
C ALA A 160 -7.44 -6.53 -18.09
N ILE A 161 -7.44 -7.86 -17.97
CA ILE A 161 -6.33 -8.64 -17.38
C ILE A 161 -5.04 -8.43 -18.19
N ALA A 162 -5.13 -8.42 -19.52
CA ALA A 162 -3.97 -8.20 -20.37
C ALA A 162 -3.35 -6.81 -20.19
N GLN A 163 -4.17 -5.77 -20.03
CA GLN A 163 -3.68 -4.43 -19.70
C GLN A 163 -2.99 -4.40 -18.32
N ALA A 164 -3.56 -5.04 -17.31
CA ALA A 164 -2.92 -5.14 -15.99
C ALA A 164 -1.56 -5.87 -16.07
N ARG A 165 -1.47 -6.95 -16.85
CA ARG A 165 -0.19 -7.66 -17.11
C ARG A 165 0.84 -6.80 -17.82
N PHE A 166 0.42 -5.97 -18.78
CA PHE A 166 1.30 -5.00 -19.42
C PHE A 166 1.87 -4.02 -18.39
N PHE A 167 1.04 -3.43 -17.53
CA PHE A 167 1.52 -2.50 -16.49
C PHE A 167 2.43 -3.17 -15.47
N ARG A 168 2.14 -4.41 -15.07
CA ARG A 168 3.06 -5.21 -14.25
C ARG A 168 4.41 -5.39 -14.93
N GLY A 169 4.42 -5.74 -16.22
CA GLY A 169 5.65 -5.87 -17.02
C GLY A 169 6.44 -4.56 -17.08
N MET A 170 5.77 -3.42 -17.25
CA MET A 170 6.41 -2.10 -17.27
C MET A 170 7.05 -1.75 -15.92
N ALA A 171 6.38 -2.04 -14.81
CA ALA A 171 6.96 -1.85 -13.48
C ALA A 171 8.24 -2.67 -13.29
N LEU A 172 8.20 -3.95 -13.68
CA LEU A 172 9.35 -4.86 -13.59
C LEU A 172 10.51 -4.41 -14.49
N LEU A 173 10.21 -3.97 -15.72
CA LEU A 173 11.21 -3.44 -16.65
C LEU A 173 11.92 -2.23 -16.06
N VAL A 174 11.17 -1.25 -15.55
CA VAL A 174 11.71 -0.05 -14.90
C VAL A 174 12.54 -0.41 -13.67
N LEU A 175 12.07 -1.34 -12.83
CA LEU A 175 12.84 -1.79 -11.67
C LEU A 175 14.18 -2.39 -12.10
N ALA A 176 14.17 -3.27 -13.09
CA ALA A 176 15.39 -3.94 -13.55
C ALA A 176 16.37 -3.00 -14.26
N GLU A 177 15.89 -1.94 -14.90
CA GLU A 177 16.75 -0.94 -15.55
C GLU A 177 17.54 -0.09 -14.57
N ASN A 178 16.95 0.23 -13.43
CA ASN A 178 17.47 1.24 -12.52
C ASN A 178 18.07 0.64 -11.24
N PHE A 179 17.79 -0.62 -10.93
CA PHE A 179 18.18 -1.25 -9.67
C PHE A 179 18.77 -2.64 -9.85
N ALA A 180 19.76 -2.97 -9.02
CA ALA A 180 20.50 -4.23 -9.10
C ALA A 180 19.93 -5.36 -8.23
N ASN A 181 19.22 -5.02 -7.15
CA ASN A 181 18.70 -5.97 -6.17
C ASN A 181 17.23 -5.66 -5.83
N ILE A 182 16.31 -6.48 -6.33
CA ILE A 182 14.88 -6.16 -6.39
C ILE A 182 14.06 -7.31 -5.78
N PRO A 183 13.57 -7.19 -4.54
CA PRO A 183 12.60 -8.13 -4.00
C PRO A 183 11.25 -7.98 -4.71
N LEU A 184 10.69 -9.09 -5.21
CA LEU A 184 9.33 -9.13 -5.78
C LEU A 184 8.27 -9.59 -4.78
N VAL A 185 8.70 -10.21 -3.68
CA VAL A 185 7.84 -10.66 -2.59
C VAL A 185 8.28 -9.94 -1.32
N GLU A 186 7.31 -9.55 -0.50
CA GLU A 186 7.56 -8.95 0.80
C GLU A 186 8.41 -9.87 1.68
N GLY A 187 9.50 -9.35 2.25
CA GLY A 187 10.46 -10.13 3.03
C GLY A 187 11.22 -11.21 2.23
N GLY A 188 11.02 -11.30 0.91
CA GLY A 188 11.68 -12.26 0.04
C GLY A 188 13.11 -11.88 -0.32
N PRO A 189 13.90 -12.81 -0.89
CA PRO A 189 15.23 -12.49 -1.39
C PRO A 189 15.14 -11.49 -2.54
N GLY A 190 16.09 -10.57 -2.60
CA GLY A 190 16.22 -9.68 -3.73
C GLY A 190 16.71 -10.42 -4.98
N LEU A 191 16.11 -10.10 -6.12
CA LEU A 191 16.45 -10.69 -7.42
C LEU A 191 17.37 -9.75 -8.20
N THR A 192 18.22 -10.35 -9.03
CA THR A 192 19.06 -9.59 -9.98
C THR A 192 18.22 -8.97 -11.09
N SER A 193 18.72 -7.89 -11.69
CA SER A 193 18.07 -7.23 -12.84
C SER A 193 17.75 -8.19 -13.98
N SER A 194 18.64 -9.16 -14.26
CA SER A 194 18.41 -10.15 -15.33
C SER A 194 17.27 -11.14 -15.02
N GLN A 195 17.06 -11.47 -13.74
CA GLN A 195 15.91 -12.28 -13.30
C GLN A 195 14.63 -11.47 -13.43
N VAL A 196 14.63 -10.21 -12.99
CA VAL A 196 13.45 -9.34 -13.08
C VAL A 196 13.08 -9.01 -14.54
N LEU A 197 14.05 -8.81 -15.43
CA LEU A 197 13.79 -8.63 -16.86
C LEU A 197 13.09 -9.84 -17.48
N ARG A 198 13.41 -11.07 -17.05
CA ARG A 198 12.71 -12.27 -17.50
C ARG A 198 11.26 -12.29 -17.01
N GLU A 199 11.01 -11.88 -15.77
CA GLU A 199 9.64 -11.73 -15.25
C GLU A 199 8.85 -10.64 -15.99
N ALA A 200 9.51 -9.54 -16.38
CA ALA A 200 8.91 -8.50 -17.22
C ALA A 200 8.49 -9.07 -18.59
N ILE A 201 9.39 -9.79 -19.26
CA ILE A 201 9.12 -10.47 -20.54
C ILE A 201 7.95 -11.45 -20.41
N ASN A 202 7.95 -12.28 -19.36
CA ASN A 202 6.85 -13.22 -19.10
C ASN A 202 5.50 -12.49 -18.94
N SER A 203 5.49 -11.36 -18.23
CA SER A 203 4.30 -10.54 -18.05
C SER A 203 3.80 -9.94 -19.37
N PHE A 204 4.69 -9.44 -20.23
CA PHE A 204 4.34 -8.93 -21.56
C PHE A 204 3.83 -10.02 -22.50
N LEU A 205 4.48 -11.18 -22.53
CA LEU A 205 4.04 -12.33 -23.33
C LEU A 205 2.65 -12.80 -22.91
N ALA A 206 2.36 -12.83 -21.60
CA ALA A 206 1.04 -13.18 -21.07
C ALA A 206 -0.03 -12.09 -21.31
N ALA A 207 0.36 -10.87 -21.67
CA ALA A 207 -0.56 -9.79 -22.05
C ALA A 207 -0.99 -9.89 -23.52
N LEU A 208 -0.09 -10.29 -24.43
CA LEU A 208 -0.33 -10.27 -25.88
C LEU A 208 -1.67 -10.88 -26.33
N PRO A 209 -2.11 -12.06 -25.86
CA PRO A 209 -3.32 -12.70 -26.37
C PRO A 209 -4.62 -11.94 -26.06
N GLY A 210 -4.65 -11.13 -24.99
CA GLY A 210 -5.84 -10.37 -24.59
C GLY A 210 -5.86 -8.93 -25.11
N LEU A 211 -4.76 -8.45 -25.69
CA LEU A 211 -4.69 -7.11 -26.28
C LEU A 211 -5.12 -7.15 -27.75
N ALA A 212 -5.75 -6.06 -28.19
CA ALA A 212 -6.18 -5.92 -29.56
C ALA A 212 -4.99 -5.92 -30.53
N SER A 213 -5.21 -6.45 -31.73
CA SER A 213 -4.20 -6.47 -32.78
C SER A 213 -3.76 -5.05 -33.15
N PRO A 214 -2.54 -4.86 -33.68
CA PRO A 214 -1.98 -3.54 -34.02
C PRO A 214 -2.90 -2.64 -34.86
N SER A 215 -3.74 -3.24 -35.70
CA SER A 215 -4.64 -2.60 -36.67
C SER A 215 -6.08 -2.43 -36.17
N VAL A 216 -6.41 -2.84 -34.95
CA VAL A 216 -7.79 -2.79 -34.42
C VAL A 216 -7.77 -2.15 -33.04
N LEU A 217 -8.44 -1.01 -32.90
CA LEU A 217 -8.80 -0.48 -31.59
C LEU A 217 -10.03 -1.24 -31.08
N PRO A 218 -10.08 -1.64 -29.80
CA PRO A 218 -11.30 -2.18 -29.21
C PRO A 218 -12.50 -1.24 -29.45
N PRO A 219 -13.69 -1.75 -29.80
CA PRO A 219 -14.88 -0.91 -29.98
C PRO A 219 -15.15 -0.06 -28.74
N GLY A 220 -15.27 1.26 -28.90
CA GLY A 220 -15.52 2.20 -27.80
C GLY A 220 -14.30 2.56 -26.95
N SER A 221 -13.09 2.10 -27.30
CA SER A 221 -11.86 2.53 -26.62
C SER A 221 -11.41 3.91 -27.11
N ASP A 222 -10.94 4.74 -26.18
CA ASP A 222 -10.19 5.95 -26.54
C ASP A 222 -8.85 5.51 -27.17
N PRO A 223 -8.57 5.85 -28.44
CA PRO A 223 -7.32 5.52 -29.12
C PRO A 223 -6.07 5.92 -28.33
N ARG A 224 -6.17 6.96 -27.49
CA ARG A 224 -5.07 7.51 -26.69
C ARG A 224 -4.75 6.66 -25.45
N LEU A 225 -5.72 5.89 -24.97
CA LEU A 225 -5.60 5.05 -23.77
C LEU A 225 -5.53 3.55 -24.11
N ALA A 226 -5.83 3.19 -25.36
CA ALA A 226 -5.84 1.81 -25.82
C ALA A 226 -4.42 1.25 -25.94
N ILE A 227 -4.12 0.25 -25.11
CA ILE A 227 -2.92 -0.57 -25.25
C ILE A 227 -3.23 -1.68 -26.26
N ASN A 228 -2.54 -1.69 -27.39
CA ASN A 228 -2.58 -2.77 -28.37
C ASN A 228 -1.33 -3.65 -28.24
N GLN A 229 -1.21 -4.67 -29.09
CA GLN A 229 -0.07 -5.59 -29.09
C GLN A 229 1.28 -4.95 -29.46
N ILE A 230 1.34 -3.72 -29.99
CA ILE A 230 2.61 -3.05 -30.31
C ILE A 230 3.36 -2.69 -29.03
N ALA A 231 2.66 -2.10 -28.05
CA ALA A 231 3.28 -1.64 -26.80
C ALA A 231 4.07 -2.74 -26.06
N PRO A 232 3.51 -3.94 -25.77
CA PRO A 232 4.27 -5.02 -25.16
C PRO A 232 5.39 -5.55 -26.07
N ARG A 233 5.25 -5.54 -27.40
CA ARG A 233 6.33 -5.97 -28.31
C ARG A 233 7.55 -5.05 -28.22
N ILE A 234 7.33 -3.74 -28.23
CA ILE A 234 8.41 -2.76 -28.04
C ILE A 234 9.04 -2.93 -26.66
N ALA A 235 8.23 -3.15 -25.61
CA ALA A 235 8.74 -3.35 -24.27
C ALA A 235 9.58 -4.65 -24.14
N ILE A 236 9.17 -5.74 -24.82
CA ILE A 236 9.95 -6.98 -24.90
C ILE A 236 11.26 -6.73 -25.67
N ALA A 237 11.23 -6.00 -26.78
CA ALA A 237 12.44 -5.67 -27.54
C ALA A 237 13.44 -4.90 -26.67
N ARG A 238 12.96 -3.91 -25.90
CA ARG A 238 13.76 -3.16 -24.91
C ARG A 238 14.34 -4.09 -23.84
N ALA A 239 13.54 -4.99 -23.29
CA ALA A 239 14.03 -5.97 -22.30
C ALA A 239 15.11 -6.91 -22.89
N TYR A 240 14.95 -7.39 -24.13
CA TYR A 240 15.96 -8.21 -24.79
C TYR A 240 17.26 -7.46 -25.06
N ARG A 241 17.17 -6.19 -25.45
CA ARG A 241 18.34 -5.32 -25.61
C ARG A 241 19.12 -5.21 -24.29
N LEU A 242 18.44 -5.02 -23.16
CA LEU A 242 19.08 -4.95 -21.84
C LEU A 242 19.71 -6.27 -21.38
N LEU A 243 19.18 -7.39 -21.86
CA LEU A 243 19.77 -8.72 -21.66
C LEU A 243 20.94 -9.02 -22.61
N GLY A 244 21.33 -8.08 -23.48
CA GLY A 244 22.38 -8.28 -24.49
C GLY A 244 21.96 -9.16 -25.67
N ARG A 245 20.66 -9.41 -25.87
CA ARG A 245 20.10 -10.25 -26.94
C ARG A 245 19.58 -9.39 -28.10
N ALA A 246 20.49 -8.69 -28.77
CA ALA A 246 20.17 -7.73 -29.81
C ALA A 246 19.37 -8.34 -30.99
N ASP A 247 19.70 -9.56 -31.40
CA ASP A 247 19.01 -10.25 -32.51
C ASP A 247 17.51 -10.48 -32.21
N SER A 248 17.20 -10.84 -30.95
CA SER A 248 15.82 -11.04 -30.51
C SER A 248 15.06 -9.72 -30.37
N ALA A 249 15.76 -8.61 -30.09
CA ALA A 249 15.16 -7.29 -30.03
C ALA A 249 14.80 -6.77 -31.43
N ALA A 250 15.70 -6.94 -32.41
CA ALA A 250 15.49 -6.47 -33.78
C ALA A 250 14.28 -7.13 -34.47
N PHE A 251 13.98 -8.39 -34.15
CA PHE A 251 12.82 -9.10 -34.69
C PHE A 251 11.45 -8.54 -34.23
N LEU A 252 11.43 -7.80 -33.12
CA LEU A 252 10.20 -7.31 -32.49
C LEU A 252 9.91 -5.82 -32.77
N CYS A 253 10.85 -5.12 -33.40
CA CYS A 253 10.73 -3.74 -33.86
C CYS A 253 10.23 -3.68 -35.30
#